data_AF-A0A922MHY9-F1
#
_entry.id   AF-A0A922MHY9-F1
#
_cell.length_a   1.000
_cell.length_b   1.000
_cell.length_c   1.000
_cell.angle_alpha   90.00
_cell.angle_beta   90.00
_cell.angle_gamma   90.00
#
_symmetry.space_group_name_H-M   'P 1'
#
loop_
_entity.id
_entity.type
_entity.pdbx_description
1 polymer ?
#
loop_
_entity_poly.entity_id
_entity_poly.type
_entity_poly.pdbx_seq_one_letter_code
_entity_poly.pdbx_strand_id
1 'polypeptide(L)'
;MQRARSKRQNKNVNPYKVNELSYQDMIDVKSLSSKIIKNKAIAENGEKVCWLKIKCLIFQKDLPGYIKYRYDYDGPYNLLNALCKPGRPTRRTQNSEMPTINPHVLPRAYKQCLPITKQKKRDLLQLCKKNIIPKELHGWYEGLPCLNEDQGTPPCTDSSEVDD
;
A
#
# COMPACT_ATOMS: atom_id res chain seq x y z
N MET A 1 -11.08 28.73 -33.24
CA MET A 1 -11.07 29.24 -31.84
C MET A 1 -9.83 28.71 -31.13
N GLN A 2 -8.82 29.56 -30.92
CA GLN A 2 -7.61 29.21 -30.19
C GLN A 2 -7.85 29.38 -28.69
N ARG A 3 -7.59 28.35 -27.87
CA ARG A 3 -7.69 28.45 -26.40
C ARG A 3 -6.45 29.15 -25.85
N ALA A 4 -6.66 30.17 -25.03
CA ALA A 4 -5.60 30.91 -24.35
C ALA A 4 -4.80 29.99 -23.42
N ARG A 5 -3.57 29.63 -23.83
CA ARG A 5 -2.58 29.01 -22.95
C ARG A 5 -1.70 30.11 -22.36
N SER A 6 -1.60 30.11 -21.03
CA SER A 6 -0.70 30.97 -20.26
C SER A 6 0.75 30.76 -20.72
N LYS A 7 1.41 31.83 -21.20
CA LYS A 7 2.83 31.84 -21.57
C LYS A 7 3.71 31.99 -20.33
N ARG A 8 3.72 31.01 -19.43
CA ARG A 8 4.78 30.92 -18.41
C ARG A 8 5.97 30.20 -19.04
N GLN A 9 7.00 30.96 -19.41
CA GLN A 9 8.31 30.41 -19.74
C GLN A 9 8.94 29.85 -18.46
N ASN A 10 8.68 28.57 -18.17
CA ASN A 10 9.40 27.87 -17.12
C ASN A 10 10.81 27.56 -17.63
N LYS A 11 11.79 28.29 -17.09
CA LYS A 11 13.22 27.97 -17.17
C LYS A 11 13.42 26.49 -16.82
N ASN A 12 13.91 25.70 -17.78
CA ASN A 12 14.54 24.37 -17.64
C ASN A 12 14.29 23.66 -16.30
N VAL A 13 13.09 23.14 -16.12
CA VAL A 13 12.82 22.10 -15.12
C VAL A 13 12.74 20.81 -15.93
N ASN A 14 13.67 19.89 -15.71
CA ASN A 14 13.63 18.59 -16.38
C ASN A 14 12.21 18.01 -16.25
N PRO A 15 11.63 17.50 -17.35
CA PRO A 15 10.28 16.96 -17.30
C PRO A 15 10.22 15.83 -16.26
N TYR A 16 9.15 15.80 -15.47
CA TYR A 16 8.93 14.73 -14.50
C TYR A 16 8.95 13.38 -15.21
N LYS A 17 9.65 12.41 -14.63
CA LYS A 17 9.56 11.01 -15.06
C LYS A 17 8.25 10.43 -14.52
N VAL A 18 7.23 10.36 -15.37
CA VAL A 18 5.95 9.74 -15.05
C VAL A 18 6.06 8.23 -15.27
N ASN A 19 5.77 7.46 -14.23
CA ASN A 19 5.60 6.01 -14.34
C ASN A 19 4.10 5.70 -14.19
N GLU A 20 3.50 5.17 -15.24
CA GLU A 20 2.11 4.71 -15.19
C GLU A 20 2.06 3.38 -14.44
N LEU A 21 1.15 3.28 -13.46
CA LEU A 21 0.95 2.07 -12.67
C LEU A 21 -0.37 1.42 -13.04
N SER A 22 -0.35 0.10 -13.17
CA SER A 22 -1.54 -0.72 -13.40
C SER A 22 -1.98 -1.42 -12.11
N TYR A 23 -3.16 -2.05 -12.13
CA TYR A 23 -3.66 -2.83 -11.00
C TYR A 23 -2.74 -4.00 -10.62
N GLN A 24 -1.92 -4.47 -11.57
CA GLN A 24 -0.97 -5.56 -11.37
C GLN A 24 0.26 -5.12 -10.54
N ASP A 25 0.57 -3.82 -10.54
CA ASP A 25 1.70 -3.25 -9.82
C ASP A 25 1.36 -2.93 -8.36
N MET A 26 0.09 -2.99 -8.00
CA MET A 26 -0.39 -2.76 -6.65
C MET A 26 -0.10 -3.97 -5.77
N ILE A 27 0.63 -3.75 -4.67
CA ILE A 27 1.11 -4.80 -3.77
C ILE A 27 0.31 -4.81 -2.46
N ASP A 28 -0.05 -6.00 -1.97
CA ASP A 28 -0.67 -6.19 -0.66
C ASP A 28 0.39 -6.20 0.46
N VAL A 29 0.72 -5.01 0.96
CA VAL A 29 1.65 -4.84 2.07
C VAL A 29 1.09 -5.40 3.38
N LYS A 30 -0.25 -5.48 3.53
CA LYS A 30 -0.89 -5.96 4.76
C LYS A 30 -0.66 -7.46 4.94
N SER A 31 -0.94 -8.25 3.90
CA SER A 31 -0.65 -9.69 3.97
C SER A 31 0.85 -9.97 4.00
N LEU A 32 1.66 -9.18 3.27
CA LEU A 32 3.11 -9.29 3.31
C LEU A 32 3.67 -9.04 4.72
N SER A 33 3.24 -7.96 5.38
CA SER A 33 3.70 -7.63 6.74
C SER A 33 3.33 -8.71 7.75
N SER A 34 2.19 -9.36 7.58
CA SER A 34 1.72 -10.45 8.45
C SER A 34 2.52 -11.75 8.25
N LYS A 35 3.08 -11.96 7.04
CA LYS A 35 3.98 -13.09 6.74
C LYS A 35 5.39 -12.84 7.27
N ILE A 36 5.87 -11.59 7.18
CA ILE A 36 7.21 -11.18 7.63
C ILE A 36 7.28 -11.09 9.15
N ILE A 37 6.39 -10.28 9.74
CA ILE A 37 6.45 -9.87 11.14
C ILE A 37 5.46 -10.73 11.94
N LYS A 38 5.99 -11.73 12.64
CA LYS A 38 5.21 -12.66 13.48
C LYS A 38 5.07 -12.15 14.92
N ASN A 39 6.03 -11.39 15.42
CA ASN A 39 5.97 -10.76 16.74
C ASN A 39 6.00 -9.24 16.64
N LYS A 40 5.01 -8.63 17.29
CA LYS A 40 4.89 -7.19 17.46
C LYS A 40 4.76 -6.78 18.93
N ALA A 41 4.61 -7.74 19.85
CA ALA A 41 4.09 -7.44 21.18
C ALA A 41 5.18 -7.45 22.25
N ILE A 42 6.18 -8.32 22.14
CA ILE A 42 7.12 -8.60 23.23
C ILE A 42 8.54 -8.38 22.70
N ALA A 43 9.28 -7.49 23.34
CA ALA A 43 10.69 -7.25 23.05
C ALA A 43 11.58 -8.36 23.63
N GLU A 44 12.86 -8.40 23.25
CA GLU A 44 13.81 -9.44 23.69
C GLU A 44 14.01 -9.44 25.22
N ASN A 45 13.92 -8.27 25.84
CA ASN A 45 13.93 -8.05 27.28
C ASN A 45 12.63 -8.48 27.99
N GLY A 46 11.65 -9.05 27.27
CA GLY A 46 10.39 -9.54 27.85
C GLY A 46 9.34 -8.45 28.09
N GLU A 47 9.69 -7.19 27.84
CA GLU A 47 8.78 -6.05 27.97
C GLU A 47 7.78 -5.97 26.82
N LYS A 48 6.59 -5.45 27.13
CA LYS A 48 5.58 -5.17 26.10
C LYS A 48 5.96 -3.93 25.31
N VAL A 49 5.88 -4.03 23.99
CA VAL A 49 6.18 -2.92 23.08
C VAL A 49 4.96 -2.00 22.95
N CYS A 50 5.10 -0.76 23.39
CA CYS A 50 4.08 0.29 23.21
C CYS A 50 4.33 1.04 21.90
N TRP A 51 3.77 0.55 20.79
CA TRP A 51 3.97 1.13 19.45
C TRP A 51 3.69 2.64 19.36
N LEU A 52 2.64 3.12 20.03
CA LEU A 52 2.28 4.53 20.04
C LEU A 52 3.32 5.44 20.70
N LYS A 53 4.19 4.90 21.56
CA LYS A 53 5.24 5.66 22.24
C LYS A 53 6.56 5.68 21.48
N ILE A 54 6.71 4.86 20.44
CA ILE A 54 7.97 4.73 19.71
C ILE A 54 8.23 6.01 18.92
N LYS A 55 9.40 6.62 19.10
CA LYS A 55 9.84 7.81 18.36
C LYS A 55 10.83 7.48 17.25
N CYS A 56 11.65 6.44 17.44
CA CYS A 56 12.64 6.03 16.45
C CYS A 56 12.58 4.53 16.19
N LEU A 57 12.63 4.15 14.91
CA LEU A 57 12.75 2.78 14.42
C LEU A 57 13.96 2.68 13.50
N ILE A 58 14.79 1.67 13.71
CA ILE A 58 15.94 1.36 12.87
C ILE A 58 15.84 -0.07 12.37
N PHE A 59 16.04 -0.22 11.06
CA PHE A 59 16.12 -1.50 10.37
C PHE A 59 17.51 -1.61 9.73
N GLN A 60 18.31 -2.58 10.18
CA GLN A 60 19.66 -2.80 9.67
C GLN A 60 19.72 -4.08 8.84
N LYS A 61 20.49 -4.03 7.74
CA LYS A 61 20.73 -5.22 6.90
C LYS A 61 21.58 -6.27 7.63
N ASP A 62 22.42 -5.82 8.56
CA ASP A 62 23.32 -6.68 9.34
C ASP A 62 22.57 -7.53 10.38
N LEU A 63 21.40 -7.07 10.83
CA LEU A 63 20.55 -7.75 11.81
C LEU A 63 19.15 -7.97 11.23
N PRO A 64 19.03 -8.88 10.23
CA PRO A 64 17.74 -9.17 9.61
C PRO A 64 16.77 -9.76 10.65
N GLY A 65 15.50 -9.34 10.58
CA GLY A 65 14.45 -9.84 11.48
C GLY A 65 14.42 -9.18 12.86
N TYR A 66 15.38 -8.32 13.19
CA TYR A 66 15.35 -7.49 14.39
C TYR A 66 14.93 -6.07 14.05
N ILE A 67 14.08 -5.51 14.91
CA ILE A 67 13.65 -4.12 14.86
C ILE A 67 14.25 -3.42 16.08
N LYS A 68 15.11 -2.44 15.85
CA LYS A 68 15.64 -1.57 16.91
C LYS A 68 14.67 -0.41 17.11
N TYR A 69 14.20 -0.22 18.34
CA TYR A 69 13.25 0.84 18.65
C TYR A 69 13.61 1.56 19.94
N ARG A 70 13.18 2.81 20.09
CA ARG A 70 13.28 3.56 21.35
C ARG A 70 12.14 4.55 21.51
N TYR A 71 11.83 4.86 22.77
CA TYR A 71 10.78 5.81 23.14
C TYR A 71 11.28 7.26 23.24
N ASP A 72 12.59 7.45 23.44
CA ASP A 72 13.21 8.77 23.56
C ASP A 72 14.17 9.06 22.40
N TYR A 73 14.54 10.34 22.24
CA TYR A 73 15.44 10.77 21.16
C TYR A 73 16.92 10.55 21.47
N ASP A 74 17.30 10.43 22.74
CA ASP A 74 18.71 10.26 23.16
C ASP A 74 18.97 8.93 23.89
N GLY A 75 17.91 8.13 24.12
CA GLY A 75 18.01 6.87 24.84
C GLY A 75 18.61 5.70 24.04
N PRO A 76 18.98 4.61 24.72
CA PRO A 76 19.44 3.38 24.09
C PRO A 76 18.31 2.70 23.28
N TYR A 77 18.70 1.90 22.30
CA TYR A 77 17.75 1.13 21.48
C TYR A 77 17.43 -0.21 22.13
N ASN A 78 16.12 -0.49 22.23
CA ASN A 78 15.60 -1.80 22.55
C ASN A 78 15.51 -2.67 21.29
N LEU A 79 15.58 -3.99 21.47
CA LEU A 79 15.54 -4.97 20.40
C LEU A 79 14.22 -5.74 20.42
N LEU A 80 13.55 -5.77 19.28
CA LEU A 80 12.38 -6.59 19.02
C LEU A 80 12.72 -7.62 17.95
N ASN A 81 12.70 -8.91 18.31
CA ASN A 81 12.75 -9.98 17.33
C ASN A 81 11.38 -10.14 16.67
N ALA A 82 11.28 -9.74 15.41
CA ALA A 82 10.05 -9.74 14.62
C ALA A 82 9.67 -11.12 14.05
N LEU A 83 10.61 -12.08 14.03
CA LEU A 83 10.43 -13.38 13.35
C LEU A 83 9.81 -14.46 14.25
N CYS A 84 10.00 -14.35 15.56
CA CYS A 84 9.46 -15.30 16.53
C CYS A 84 7.97 -15.04 16.75
N LYS A 85 7.21 -16.03 17.26
CA LYS A 85 5.86 -15.78 17.78
C LYS A 85 5.98 -15.32 19.24
N PRO A 86 5.14 -14.39 19.73
CA PRO A 86 5.11 -14.05 21.15
C PRO A 86 4.64 -15.26 21.97
N GLY A 87 5.45 -15.74 22.92
CA GLY A 87 5.14 -16.89 23.77
C GLY A 87 6.34 -17.77 24.11
N ARG A 88 6.08 -18.94 24.75
CA ARG A 88 7.10 -19.89 25.22
C ARG A 88 8.02 -20.28 24.05
N PRO A 89 9.34 -20.00 24.12
CA PRO A 89 10.27 -20.41 23.08
C PRO A 89 10.23 -21.93 23.01
N THR A 90 9.75 -22.46 21.89
CA THR A 90 9.91 -23.88 21.60
C THR A 90 11.29 -24.05 20.99
N ARG A 91 11.95 -25.18 21.22
CA ARG A 91 13.28 -25.49 20.65
C ARG A 91 13.32 -25.32 19.11
N ARG A 92 12.15 -25.34 18.47
CA ARG A 92 11.91 -25.13 17.03
C ARG A 92 11.91 -23.66 16.58
N THR A 93 11.63 -22.70 17.46
CA THR A 93 11.60 -21.26 17.12
C THR A 93 12.97 -20.60 17.13
N GLN A 94 13.93 -21.16 17.88
CA GLN A 94 15.31 -20.64 17.92
C GLN A 94 16.07 -20.89 16.59
N ASN A 95 15.70 -21.94 15.85
CA ASN A 95 16.18 -22.22 14.50
C ASN A 95 15.19 -21.76 13.41
N SER A 96 14.33 -20.78 13.70
CA SER A 96 13.44 -20.27 12.65
C SER A 96 14.26 -19.50 11.62
N GLU A 97 14.58 -20.17 10.52
CA GLU A 97 15.17 -19.56 9.34
C GLU A 97 14.32 -18.35 8.91
N MET A 98 15.00 -17.28 8.48
CA MET A 98 14.36 -16.11 7.89
C MET A 98 13.31 -16.58 6.87
N PRO A 99 12.07 -16.07 6.91
CA PRO A 99 11.10 -16.43 5.90
C PRO A 99 11.67 -16.06 4.53
N THR A 100 11.96 -17.08 3.71
CA THR A 100 12.41 -16.93 2.32
C THR A 100 11.29 -16.31 1.52
N ILE A 101 11.23 -14.98 1.54
CA ILE A 101 10.31 -14.23 0.71
C ILE A 101 11.06 -13.95 -0.57
N ASN A 102 10.64 -14.63 -1.64
CA ASN A 102 11.13 -14.33 -2.96
C ASN A 102 10.72 -12.89 -3.30
N PRO A 103 11.67 -11.95 -3.44
CA PRO A 103 11.35 -10.55 -3.74
C PRO A 103 10.64 -10.40 -5.09
N HIS A 104 10.76 -11.41 -5.96
CA HIS A 104 10.10 -11.49 -7.26
C HIS A 104 8.61 -11.88 -7.19
N VAL A 105 8.11 -12.35 -6.05
CA VAL A 105 6.71 -12.82 -5.91
C VAL A 105 6.05 -12.10 -4.74
N LEU A 106 5.87 -10.78 -4.88
CA LEU A 106 5.08 -10.00 -3.92
C LEU A 106 3.58 -10.27 -4.15
N PRO A 107 2.78 -10.41 -3.06
CA PRO A 107 1.36 -10.61 -3.20
C PRO A 107 0.72 -9.37 -3.83
N ARG A 108 -0.07 -9.56 -4.89
CA ARG A 108 -0.81 -8.47 -5.53
C ARG A 108 -2.00 -8.06 -4.67
N ALA A 109 -2.25 -6.75 -4.55
CA ALA A 109 -3.42 -6.21 -3.88
C ALA A 109 -4.71 -6.56 -4.62
N TYR A 110 -4.67 -6.55 -5.95
CA TYR A 110 -5.82 -6.83 -6.80
C TYR A 110 -5.54 -8.03 -7.70
N LYS A 111 -6.48 -8.98 -7.73
CA LYS A 111 -6.43 -10.15 -8.64
C LYS A 111 -6.87 -9.79 -10.06
N GLN A 112 -7.75 -8.81 -10.17
CA GLN A 112 -8.34 -8.33 -11.41
C GLN A 112 -8.59 -6.83 -11.32
N CYS A 113 -8.88 -6.20 -12.46
CA CYS A 113 -9.30 -4.81 -12.50
C CYS A 113 -10.59 -4.63 -11.67
N LEU A 114 -10.64 -3.57 -10.86
CA LEU A 114 -11.80 -3.29 -10.02
C LEU A 114 -13.00 -2.89 -10.91
N PRO A 115 -14.15 -3.56 -10.76
CA PRO A 115 -15.32 -3.24 -11.55
C PRO A 115 -15.92 -1.90 -11.10
N ILE A 116 -16.44 -1.15 -12.07
CA ILE A 116 -17.14 0.11 -11.84
C ILE A 116 -18.65 -0.08 -11.84
N THR A 117 -19.37 0.85 -11.23
CA THR A 117 -20.83 0.85 -11.26
C THR A 117 -21.35 1.15 -12.67
N LYS A 118 -22.53 0.62 -13.01
CA LYS A 118 -23.16 0.85 -14.32
C LYS A 118 -23.36 2.34 -14.61
N GLN A 119 -23.77 3.10 -13.59
CA GLN A 119 -23.94 4.56 -13.69
C GLN A 119 -22.62 5.25 -14.07
N LYS A 120 -21.53 4.94 -13.35
CA LYS A 120 -20.20 5.50 -13.66
C LYS A 120 -19.75 5.12 -15.07
N LYS A 121 -19.96 3.87 -15.51
CA LYS A 121 -19.60 3.46 -16.88
C LYS A 121 -20.41 4.23 -17.92
N ARG A 122 -21.72 4.39 -17.72
CA ARG A 122 -22.59 5.15 -18.61
C ARG A 122 -22.10 6.60 -18.74
N ASP A 123 -21.78 7.25 -17.63
CA ASP A 123 -21.30 8.63 -17.62
C ASP A 123 -19.95 8.76 -18.33
N LEU A 124 -19.01 7.85 -18.08
CA LEU A 124 -17.71 7.81 -18.77
C LEU A 124 -17.86 7.65 -20.29
N LEU A 125 -18.74 6.76 -20.74
CA LEU A 125 -19.04 6.59 -22.16
C LEU A 125 -19.70 7.84 -22.77
N GLN A 126 -20.55 8.55 -22.03
CA GLN A 126 -21.10 9.83 -22.49
C GLN A 126 -20.00 10.89 -22.65
N LEU A 127 -19.02 10.95 -21.75
CA LEU A 127 -17.87 11.86 -21.88
C LEU A 127 -17.00 11.51 -23.08
N CYS A 128 -16.86 10.22 -23.40
CA CYS A 128 -16.21 9.76 -24.64
C CYS A 128 -16.97 10.25 -25.88
N LYS A 129 -18.30 10.08 -25.92
CA LYS A 129 -19.16 10.55 -27.02
C LYS A 129 -19.09 12.07 -27.23
N LYS A 130 -19.00 12.83 -26.13
CA LYS A 130 -18.85 14.30 -26.17
C LYS A 130 -17.44 14.76 -26.57
N ASN A 131 -16.51 13.83 -26.87
CA ASN A 131 -15.10 14.10 -27.16
C ASN A 131 -14.41 14.94 -26.07
N ILE A 132 -14.88 14.85 -24.83
CA ILE A 132 -14.22 15.47 -23.66
C ILE A 132 -12.99 14.63 -23.29
N ILE A 133 -13.13 13.31 -23.34
CA ILE A 133 -12.05 12.35 -23.19
C ILE A 133 -11.40 12.10 -24.57
N PRO A 134 -10.06 12.11 -24.69
CA PRO A 134 -9.35 11.80 -25.93
C PRO A 134 -9.71 10.42 -26.49
N LYS A 135 -9.84 10.32 -27.82
CA LYS A 135 -10.23 9.08 -28.53
C LYS A 135 -9.30 7.90 -28.26
N GLU A 136 -8.01 8.18 -28.03
CA GLU A 136 -6.98 7.20 -27.72
C GLU A 136 -7.32 6.38 -26.46
N LEU A 137 -8.07 6.97 -25.52
CA LEU A 137 -8.43 6.32 -24.26
C LEU A 137 -9.80 5.64 -24.29
N HIS A 138 -10.60 5.83 -25.36
CA HIS A 138 -11.98 5.32 -25.42
C HIS A 138 -12.02 3.79 -25.27
N GLY A 139 -11.12 3.08 -25.94
CA GLY A 139 -11.05 1.61 -25.85
C GLY A 139 -10.78 1.10 -24.43
N TRP A 140 -10.00 1.85 -23.63
CA TRP A 140 -9.76 1.50 -22.22
C TRP A 140 -11.03 1.64 -21.38
N TYR A 141 -11.75 2.76 -21.51
CA TYR A 141 -13.00 3.00 -20.78
C TYR A 141 -14.13 2.04 -21.17
N GLU A 142 -14.18 1.64 -22.45
CA GLU A 142 -15.13 0.62 -22.94
C GLU A 142 -14.85 -0.76 -22.34
N GLY A 143 -13.56 -1.11 -22.21
CA GLY A 143 -13.07 -2.36 -21.65
C GLY A 143 -13.20 -2.50 -20.12
N LEU A 144 -13.62 -1.45 -19.40
CA LEU A 144 -13.75 -1.50 -17.94
C LEU A 144 -14.84 -2.50 -17.49
N PRO A 145 -14.55 -3.38 -16.52
CA PRO A 145 -15.54 -4.33 -16.00
C PRO A 145 -16.66 -3.60 -15.23
N CYS A 146 -17.87 -4.15 -15.26
CA CYS A 146 -19.04 -3.61 -14.54
C CYS A 146 -19.51 -4.54 -13.43
N LEU A 147 -20.01 -3.95 -12.35
CA LEU A 147 -20.79 -4.66 -11.33
C LEU A 147 -22.20 -4.93 -11.86
N ASN A 148 -22.69 -6.16 -11.65
CA ASN A 148 -24.11 -6.48 -11.77
C ASN A 148 -24.82 -5.87 -10.55
N GLU A 149 -26.02 -5.31 -10.75
CA GLU A 149 -26.69 -4.39 -9.81
C GLU A 149 -27.14 -4.99 -8.47
N ASP A 150 -26.81 -6.25 -8.17
CA ASP A 150 -27.29 -6.94 -6.97
C ASP A 150 -26.29 -6.96 -5.79
N GLN A 151 -25.17 -6.23 -5.87
CA GLN A 151 -24.25 -6.09 -4.75
C GLN A 151 -23.85 -4.64 -4.56
N GLY A 152 -24.10 -4.18 -3.33
CA GLY A 152 -24.07 -2.79 -2.91
C GLY A 152 -22.75 -2.07 -3.16
N THR A 153 -22.87 -0.75 -3.06
CA THR A 153 -21.84 0.27 -2.86
C THR A 153 -20.39 -0.17 -3.11
N PRO A 154 -19.69 0.43 -4.09
CA PRO A 154 -18.26 0.15 -4.31
C PRO A 154 -17.47 0.35 -3.01
N PRO A 155 -16.36 -0.37 -2.79
CA PRO A 155 -15.59 -0.39 -1.54
C PRO A 155 -14.90 0.93 -1.14
N CYS A 156 -15.30 2.05 -1.74
CA CYS A 156 -14.73 3.39 -1.53
C CYS A 156 -15.76 4.37 -0.98
N THR A 157 -16.65 3.96 -0.08
CA THR A 157 -17.22 4.91 0.88
C THR A 157 -16.17 5.13 1.96
N ASP A 158 -15.39 6.19 1.78
CA ASP A 158 -14.70 6.84 2.88
C ASP A 158 -15.79 7.26 3.86
N SER A 159 -15.92 6.51 4.95
CA SER A 159 -16.83 6.86 6.04
C SER A 159 -16.26 8.11 6.69
N SER A 160 -16.68 9.28 6.22
CA SER A 160 -16.51 10.52 6.98
C SER A 160 -17.26 10.34 8.30
N GLU A 161 -16.50 10.14 9.37
CA GLU A 161 -16.95 10.26 10.76
C GLU A 161 -17.73 11.56 10.90
N VAL A 162 -19.01 11.42 11.26
CA VAL A 162 -19.82 12.53 11.78
C VAL A 162 -19.53 12.52 13.27
N ASP A 163 -18.71 13.48 13.72
CA ASP A 163 -18.56 13.78 15.14
C ASP A 163 -19.86 14.47 15.62
N ASP A 164 -20.57 13.84 16.55
CA ASP A 164 -21.54 14.47 17.46
C ASP A 164 -20.90 14.63 18.85
#